data_AF-A0A7C8GQM0-F1
#
_entry.id   AF-A0A7C8GQM0-F1
#
_cell.length_a   1.000
_cell.length_b   1.000
_cell.length_c   1.000
_cell.angle_alpha   90.00
_cell.angle_beta   90.00
_cell.angle_gamma   90.00
#
_symmetry.space_group_name_H-M   'P 1'
#
loop_
_entity.id
_entity.type
_entity.pdbx_description
1 polymer ?
#
loop_
_entity_poly.entity_id
_entity_poly.type
_entity_poly.pdbx_seq_one_letter_code
_entity_poly.pdbx_strand_id
1 'polypeptide(L)'
;MRGDKIGKVYKIGELAKRTKLSKRTIDYYTKIGLLECVRSDSNYRLYKEEVVAELQFIEKCKQLHLPLEQIKQKMRTNCLDKQKFIEQTEQITATMSVLQNELEEVYSWLDTVEQDEKAEMKRRIQSQSADLMKTLVLFSN
;
A
#
# COMPACT_ATOMS: atom_id res chain seq x y z
N MET A 1 11.32 -29.72 -20.93
CA MET A 1 10.36 -29.66 -19.81
C MET A 1 10.59 -28.34 -19.07
N ARG A 2 9.57 -27.47 -19.03
CA ARG A 2 9.67 -26.11 -18.45
C ARG A 2 9.79 -26.25 -16.92
N GLY A 3 10.96 -25.93 -16.37
CA GLY A 3 11.11 -25.72 -14.94
C GLY A 3 10.43 -24.41 -14.59
N ASP A 4 9.18 -24.49 -14.13
CA ASP A 4 8.50 -23.35 -13.55
C ASP A 4 9.38 -22.78 -12.45
N LYS A 5 9.68 -21.48 -12.53
CA LYS A 5 10.35 -20.74 -11.47
C LYS A 5 9.41 -20.72 -10.27
N ILE A 6 9.46 -21.76 -9.43
CA ILE A 6 8.77 -21.75 -8.14
C ILE A 6 9.46 -20.66 -7.34
N GLY A 7 8.79 -19.50 -7.24
CA GLY A 7 9.22 -18.40 -6.38
C GLY A 7 9.50 -18.91 -4.97
N LYS A 8 10.31 -18.17 -4.21
CA LYS A 8 10.80 -18.61 -2.91
C LYS A 8 9.65 -19.07 -2.00
N VAL A 9 9.72 -20.30 -1.49
CA VAL A 9 8.72 -20.90 -0.58
C VAL A 9 9.30 -21.12 0.81
N TYR A 10 8.44 -21.06 1.82
CA TYR A 10 8.79 -21.17 3.23
C TYR A 10 7.96 -22.25 3.93
N LYS A 11 8.59 -22.98 4.85
CA LYS A 11 7.88 -23.81 5.83
C LYS A 11 7.30 -22.92 6.93
N ILE A 12 6.26 -23.41 7.62
CA ILE A 12 5.62 -22.67 8.73
C ILE A 12 6.60 -22.15 9.80
N GLY A 13 7.67 -22.91 10.08
CA GLY A 13 8.68 -22.51 11.06
C GLY A 13 9.58 -21.37 10.59
N GLU A 14 9.89 -21.31 9.31
CA GLU A 14 10.66 -20.21 8.71
C GLU A 14 9.82 -18.94 8.65
N LEU A 15 8.55 -19.11 8.29
CA LEU A 15 7.55 -18.06 8.27
C LEU A 15 7.34 -17.44 9.65
N ALA A 16 7.19 -18.27 10.68
CA ALA A 16 7.10 -17.83 12.07
C ALA A 16 8.30 -16.97 12.50
N LYS A 17 9.53 -17.38 12.13
CA LYS A 17 10.75 -16.60 12.42
C LYS A 17 10.76 -15.25 11.71
N ARG A 18 10.34 -15.21 10.44
CA ARG A 18 10.33 -13.99 9.61
C ARG A 18 9.28 -12.97 10.05
N THR A 19 8.08 -13.43 10.36
CA THR A 19 6.96 -12.54 10.69
C THR A 19 6.85 -12.26 12.18
N LYS A 20 7.70 -12.89 13.01
CA LYS A 20 7.64 -12.86 14.48
C LYS A 20 6.30 -13.37 15.03
N LEU A 21 5.54 -14.14 14.23
CA LEU A 21 4.29 -14.76 14.65
C LEU A 21 4.53 -16.18 15.14
N SER A 22 3.66 -16.67 16.02
CA SER A 22 3.73 -18.06 16.45
C SER A 22 3.31 -19.01 15.32
N LYS A 23 3.89 -20.21 15.28
CA LYS A 23 3.45 -21.27 14.36
C LYS A 23 1.94 -21.56 14.52
N ARG A 24 1.42 -21.46 15.74
CA ARG A 24 -0.01 -21.65 16.06
C ARG A 24 -0.88 -20.61 15.37
N THR A 25 -0.45 -19.34 15.34
CA THR A 25 -1.15 -18.25 14.66
C THR A 25 -1.24 -18.50 13.16
N ILE A 26 -0.12 -18.87 12.54
CA ILE A 26 -0.05 -19.15 11.10
C ILE A 26 -0.88 -20.39 10.76
N ASP A 27 -0.82 -21.44 11.58
CA ASP A 27 -1.67 -22.64 11.41
C ASP A 27 -3.16 -22.31 11.53
N TYR A 28 -3.52 -21.47 12.50
CA TYR A 28 -4.89 -21.00 12.67
C TYR A 28 -5.39 -20.24 11.44
N TYR A 29 -4.62 -19.26 10.94
CA TYR A 29 -4.97 -18.52 9.72
C TYR A 29 -5.07 -19.41 8.49
N THR A 30 -4.22 -20.43 8.38
CA THR A 30 -4.33 -21.43 7.31
C THR A 30 -5.63 -22.23 7.43
N LYS A 31 -5.99 -22.68 8.64
CA LYS A 31 -7.20 -23.48 8.88
C LYS A 31 -8.50 -22.75 8.57
N ILE A 32 -8.57 -21.44 8.86
CA ILE A 32 -9.75 -20.61 8.57
C ILE A 32 -9.79 -20.12 7.11
N GLY A 33 -8.82 -20.54 6.28
CA GLY A 33 -8.71 -20.15 4.87
C GLY A 33 -8.36 -18.67 4.68
N LEU A 34 -7.59 -18.10 5.62
CA LEU A 34 -7.05 -16.74 5.52
C LEU A 34 -5.69 -16.73 4.82
N LEU A 35 -4.97 -17.85 4.84
CA LEU A 35 -3.71 -18.06 4.11
C LEU A 35 -3.82 -19.30 3.24
N GLU A 36 -3.26 -19.23 2.05
CA GLU A 36 -3.12 -20.38 1.15
C GLU A 36 -1.77 -21.07 1.34
N CYS A 37 -1.75 -22.40 1.19
CA CYS A 37 -0.53 -23.19 1.21
C CYS A 37 -0.56 -24.24 0.10
N VAL A 38 0.61 -24.49 -0.48
CA VAL A 38 0.83 -25.62 -1.40
C VAL A 38 1.44 -26.76 -0.60
N ARG A 39 1.11 -28.01 -0.93
CA ARG A 39 1.78 -29.16 -0.32
C ARG A 39 2.98 -29.58 -1.15
N SER A 40 4.10 -29.90 -0.50
CA SER A 40 5.24 -30.55 -1.15
C SER A 40 4.91 -32.00 -1.49
N ASP A 41 5.73 -32.63 -2.33
CA ASP A 41 5.65 -34.08 -2.62
C ASP A 41 5.80 -34.94 -1.35
N SER A 42 6.51 -34.41 -0.36
CA SER A 42 6.65 -34.97 0.99
C SER A 42 5.54 -34.55 1.98
N ASN A 43 4.43 -34.01 1.46
CA ASN A 43 3.21 -33.64 2.20
C ASN A 43 3.40 -32.51 3.26
N TYR A 44 4.48 -31.74 3.20
CA TYR A 44 4.66 -30.56 4.05
C TYR A 44 3.90 -29.35 3.49
N ARG A 45 3.36 -28.49 4.37
CA ARG A 45 2.81 -27.20 3.96
C ARG A 45 3.94 -26.23 3.61
N LEU A 46 3.89 -25.72 2.39
CA LEU A 46 4.75 -24.70 1.83
C LEU A 46 3.92 -23.45 1.55
N TYR A 47 4.49 -22.31 1.89
CA TYR A 47 3.86 -21.00 1.70
C TYR A 47 4.74 -20.17 0.79
N LYS A 48 4.15 -19.47 -0.16
CA LYS A 48 4.89 -18.57 -1.05
C LYS A 48 5.42 -17.36 -0.27
N GLU A 49 6.42 -16.68 -0.82
CA GLU A 49 6.95 -15.45 -0.24
C GLU A 49 5.91 -14.35 -0.03
N GLU A 50 4.89 -14.29 -0.90
CA GLU A 50 3.75 -13.38 -0.81
C GLU A 50 3.02 -13.44 0.55
N VAL A 51 2.98 -14.62 1.17
CA VAL A 51 2.33 -14.89 2.47
C VAL A 51 2.96 -14.07 3.59
N VAL A 52 4.23 -13.67 3.48
CA VAL A 52 4.88 -12.80 4.46
C VAL A 52 4.20 -11.43 4.49
N ALA A 53 3.90 -10.85 3.33
CA ALA A 53 3.22 -9.56 3.22
C ALA A 53 1.75 -9.65 3.66
N GLU A 54 1.08 -10.76 3.36
CA GLU A 54 -0.27 -11.04 3.85
C GLU A 54 -0.34 -11.07 5.38
N LEU A 55 0.61 -11.75 6.02
CA LEU A 55 0.70 -11.81 7.48
C LEU A 55 0.95 -10.45 8.12
N GLN A 56 1.79 -9.61 7.51
CA GLN A 56 2.02 -8.23 7.97
C GLN A 56 0.74 -7.39 7.85
N PHE A 57 -0.02 -7.57 6.76
CA PHE A 57 -1.30 -6.88 6.58
C PHE A 57 -2.33 -7.29 7.63
N ILE A 58 -2.46 -8.60 7.90
CA ILE A 58 -3.34 -9.12 8.95
C ILE A 58 -2.99 -8.48 10.31
N GLU A 59 -1.71 -8.39 10.64
CA GLU A 59 -1.28 -7.83 11.93
C GLU A 59 -1.57 -6.32 12.03
N LYS A 60 -1.37 -5.54 10.96
CA LYS A 60 -1.78 -4.13 10.91
C LYS A 60 -3.29 -3.97 11.10
N CYS A 61 -4.10 -4.79 10.45
CA CYS A 61 -5.55 -4.74 10.64
C CYS A 61 -5.99 -5.13 12.06
N LYS A 62 -5.28 -6.08 12.70
CA LYS A 62 -5.52 -6.43 14.11
C LYS A 62 -5.20 -5.29 15.07
N GLN A 63 -4.15 -4.50 14.80
CA GLN A 63 -3.85 -3.30 15.58
C GLN A 63 -4.96 -2.25 15.47
N LEU A 64 -5.67 -2.23 14.35
CA LEU A 64 -6.87 -1.39 14.12
C LEU A 64 -8.16 -2.01 14.69
N HIS A 65 -8.06 -3.06 15.53
CA HIS A 65 -9.20 -3.74 16.17
C HIS A 65 -10.24 -4.29 15.17
N LEU A 66 -9.84 -4.56 13.93
CA LEU A 66 -10.72 -5.15 12.94
C LEU A 66 -10.97 -6.63 13.24
N PRO A 67 -12.22 -7.12 13.16
CA PRO A 67 -12.52 -8.52 13.34
C PRO A 67 -11.98 -9.36 12.17
N LEU A 68 -11.55 -10.59 12.45
CA LEU A 68 -10.89 -11.47 11.46
C LEU A 68 -11.72 -11.72 10.20
N GLU A 69 -13.05 -11.75 10.29
CA GLU A 69 -13.92 -11.87 9.11
C GLU A 69 -13.83 -10.65 8.19
N GLN A 70 -13.76 -9.44 8.74
CA GLN A 70 -13.53 -8.22 7.95
C GLN A 70 -12.12 -8.21 7.35
N ILE A 71 -11.12 -8.71 8.08
CA ILE A 71 -9.75 -8.86 7.57
C ILE A 71 -9.74 -9.84 6.39
N LYS A 72 -10.46 -10.96 6.49
CA LYS A 72 -10.61 -11.96 5.42
C LYS A 72 -11.28 -11.37 4.18
N GLN A 73 -12.35 -10.59 4.36
CA GLN A 73 -13.01 -9.88 3.27
C GLN A 73 -12.04 -8.89 2.63
N LYS A 74 -11.35 -8.07 3.43
CA LYS A 74 -10.33 -7.15 2.94
C LYS A 74 -9.21 -7.86 2.21
N MET A 75 -8.70 -9.01 2.67
CA MET A 75 -7.67 -9.76 1.97
C MET A 75 -8.13 -10.29 0.62
N ARG A 76 -9.37 -10.74 0.50
CA ARG A 76 -9.95 -11.16 -0.79
C ARG A 76 -10.06 -10.00 -1.77
N THR A 77 -10.42 -8.81 -1.30
CA THR A 77 -10.44 -7.59 -2.11
C THR A 77 -9.03 -7.08 -2.41
N ASN A 78 -8.10 -7.17 -1.45
CA ASN A 78 -6.76 -6.57 -1.49
C ASN A 78 -5.74 -7.43 -2.25
N CYS A 79 -5.98 -8.74 -2.43
CA CYS A 79 -5.26 -9.56 -3.42
C CYS A 79 -5.51 -9.08 -4.87
N LEU A 80 -6.58 -8.31 -5.10
CA LEU A 80 -6.87 -7.64 -6.37
C LEU A 80 -6.47 -6.15 -6.38
N ASP A 81 -5.88 -5.61 -5.31
CA ASP A 81 -5.76 -4.16 -5.10
C ASP A 81 -4.35 -3.65 -4.79
N LYS A 82 -3.34 -4.52 -4.55
CA LYS A 82 -1.94 -4.05 -4.49
C LYS A 82 -1.50 -3.36 -5.78
N GLN A 83 -1.88 -3.95 -6.91
CA GLN A 83 -1.52 -3.43 -8.23
C GLN A 83 -2.26 -2.12 -8.52
N LYS A 84 -3.54 -2.03 -8.15
CA LYS A 84 -4.32 -0.80 -8.23
C LYS A 84 -3.83 0.27 -7.25
N PHE A 85 -3.37 -0.09 -6.06
CA PHE A 85 -2.79 0.86 -5.11
C PHE A 85 -1.47 1.43 -5.62
N ILE A 86 -0.62 0.58 -6.21
CA ILE A 86 0.61 1.01 -6.90
C ILE A 86 0.26 1.92 -8.07
N GLU A 87 -0.66 1.52 -8.93
CA GLU A 87 -1.13 2.30 -10.08
C GLU A 87 -1.72 3.65 -9.65
N GLN A 88 -2.55 3.67 -8.61
CA GLN A 88 -3.13 4.89 -8.04
C GLN A 88 -2.03 5.79 -7.45
N THR A 89 -1.03 5.20 -6.79
CA THR A 89 0.12 5.95 -6.25
C THR A 89 0.96 6.56 -7.37
N GLU A 90 1.24 5.80 -8.42
CA GLU A 90 1.96 6.28 -9.62
C GLU A 90 1.18 7.41 -10.31
N GLN A 91 -0.14 7.26 -10.48
CA GLN A 91 -1.01 8.30 -11.05
C GLN A 91 -1.04 9.57 -10.21
N ILE A 92 -1.18 9.45 -8.88
CA ILE A 92 -1.14 10.61 -7.97
C ILE A 92 0.22 11.30 -8.06
N THR A 93 1.32 10.54 -8.07
CA THR A 93 2.67 11.09 -8.16
C THR A 93 2.90 11.81 -9.48
N ALA A 94 2.45 11.23 -10.59
CA ALA A 94 2.52 11.87 -11.91
C ALA A 94 1.69 13.16 -11.95
N THR A 95 0.48 13.14 -11.38
CA THR A 95 -0.40 14.31 -11.33
C THR A 95 0.19 15.42 -10.46
N MET A 96 0.80 15.07 -9.32
CA MET A 96 1.52 16.04 -8.47
C MET A 96 2.67 16.71 -9.21
N SER A 97 3.41 15.97 -10.04
CA SER A 97 4.49 16.55 -10.85
C SER A 97 3.96 17.52 -11.91
N VAL A 98 2.83 17.21 -12.55
CA VAL A 98 2.20 18.11 -13.54
C VAL A 98 1.70 19.38 -12.85
N LEU A 99 0.96 19.23 -11.76
CA LEU A 99 0.46 20.35 -10.94
C LEU A 99 1.60 21.25 -10.46
N GLN A 100 2.74 20.67 -10.07
CA GLN A 100 3.90 21.45 -9.66
C GLN A 100 4.45 22.31 -10.81
N ASN A 101 4.59 21.73 -12.01
CA ASN A 101 5.05 22.48 -13.18
C ASN A 101 4.08 23.60 -13.57
N GLU A 102 2.77 23.32 -13.58
CA GLU A 102 1.73 24.32 -13.86
C GLU A 102 1.77 25.47 -12.84
N LEU A 103 1.97 25.16 -11.55
CA LEU A 103 2.14 26.19 -10.52
C LEU A 103 3.40 27.02 -10.73
N GLU A 104 4.51 26.42 -11.13
CA GLU A 104 5.75 27.15 -11.46
C GLU A 104 5.55 28.08 -12.66
N GLU A 105 4.82 27.66 -13.70
CA GLU A 105 4.44 28.52 -14.82
C GLU A 105 3.57 29.69 -14.39
N VAL A 106 2.57 29.44 -13.54
CA VAL A 106 1.72 30.50 -12.99
C VAL A 106 2.54 31.47 -12.13
N TYR A 107 3.49 30.97 -11.33
CA TYR A 107 4.42 31.83 -10.58
C TYR A 107 5.34 32.65 -11.48
N SER A 108 5.74 32.11 -12.63
CA SER A 108 6.51 32.83 -13.64
C SER A 108 5.70 33.97 -14.25
N TRP A 109 4.42 33.73 -14.59
CA TRP A 109 3.53 34.78 -15.10
C TRP A 109 3.24 35.87 -14.07
N LEU A 110 3.21 35.53 -12.77
CA LEU A 110 3.02 36.51 -11.70
C LEU A 110 4.15 37.54 -11.63
N ASP A 111 5.31 37.33 -12.25
CA ASP A 111 6.37 38.36 -12.35
C ASP A 111 6.14 39.36 -13.48
N THR A 112 5.23 39.07 -14.39
CA THR A 112 4.92 39.89 -15.57
C THR A 112 3.63 40.71 -15.41
N VAL A 113 2.88 40.49 -14.33
CA VAL A 113 1.54 41.06 -14.09
C VAL A 113 1.56 42.16 -13.02
N GLU A 114 0.66 43.14 -13.11
CA GLU A 114 0.51 44.25 -12.15
C GLU A 114 0.20 43.76 -10.72
N GLN A 115 0.59 44.57 -9.71
CA GLN A 115 0.60 44.13 -8.30
C GLN A 115 -0.77 43.69 -7.74
N ASP A 116 -1.86 44.32 -8.17
CA ASP A 116 -3.18 44.04 -7.62
C ASP A 116 -3.75 42.70 -8.10
N GLU A 117 -3.56 42.36 -9.38
CA GLU A 117 -3.93 41.06 -9.95
C GLU A 117 -3.07 39.92 -9.39
N LYS A 118 -1.78 40.19 -9.13
CA LYS A 118 -0.85 39.24 -8.49
C LYS A 118 -1.32 38.81 -7.11
N ALA A 119 -1.84 39.74 -6.31
CA ALA A 119 -2.28 39.49 -4.94
C ALA A 119 -3.58 38.67 -4.87
N GLU A 120 -4.48 38.82 -5.85
CA GLU A 120 -5.70 38.02 -5.93
C GLU A 120 -5.39 36.57 -6.35
N MET A 121 -4.58 36.39 -7.39
CA MET A 121 -4.18 35.09 -7.91
C MET A 121 -3.45 34.26 -6.85
N LYS A 122 -2.52 34.88 -6.12
CA LYS A 122 -1.74 34.25 -5.05
C LYS A 122 -2.62 33.79 -3.88
N ARG A 123 -3.64 34.58 -3.52
CA ARG A 123 -4.60 34.23 -2.46
C ARG A 123 -5.45 33.01 -2.83
N ARG A 124 -5.91 32.91 -4.08
CA ARG A 124 -6.69 31.76 -4.56
C ARG A 124 -5.87 30.47 -4.51
N ILE A 125 -4.63 30.50 -4.99
CA ILE A 125 -3.72 29.34 -4.99
C ILE A 125 -3.37 28.92 -3.55
N GLN A 126 -3.07 29.87 -2.66
CA GLN A 126 -2.77 29.56 -1.25
C GLN A 126 -3.93 28.86 -0.55
N SER A 127 -5.16 29.31 -0.75
CA SER A 127 -6.34 28.69 -0.14
C SER A 127 -6.49 27.21 -0.53
N GLN A 128 -6.29 26.88 -1.81
CA GLN A 128 -6.42 25.49 -2.28
C GLN A 128 -5.22 24.62 -1.88
N SER A 129 -4.01 25.19 -1.88
CA SER A 129 -2.80 24.45 -1.49
C SER A 129 -2.75 24.12 0.01
N ALA A 130 -3.39 24.90 0.88
CA ALA A 130 -3.34 24.70 2.33
C ALA A 130 -3.99 23.38 2.78
N ASP A 131 -5.11 22.98 2.19
CA ASP A 131 -5.79 21.72 2.55
C ASP A 131 -5.08 20.49 1.97
N LEU A 132 -4.47 20.64 0.78
CA LEU A 132 -3.61 19.62 0.20
C LEU A 132 -2.34 19.42 1.06
N MET A 133 -1.68 20.50 1.48
CA MET A 133 -0.49 20.46 2.35
C MET A 133 -0.78 19.78 3.69
N LYS A 134 -1.90 20.10 4.35
CA LYS A 134 -2.30 19.41 5.59
C LYS A 134 -2.41 17.90 5.39
N THR A 135 -3.03 17.50 4.28
CA THR A 135 -3.21 16.08 3.95
C THR A 135 -1.88 15.41 3.68
N LEU A 136 -0.98 16.06 2.94
CA LEU A 136 0.37 15.54 2.64
C LEU A 136 1.26 15.43 3.90
N VAL A 137 1.19 16.38 4.83
CA VAL A 137 1.94 16.33 6.09
C VAL A 137 1.54 15.12 6.94
N LEU A 138 0.26 14.73 6.93
CA LEU A 138 -0.21 13.52 7.61
C LEU A 138 0.39 12.22 7.04
N PHE A 139 0.82 12.23 5.77
CA PHE A 139 1.53 11.11 5.14
C PHE A 139 3.05 11.11 5.40
N SER A 140 3.62 12.21 5.88
CA SER A 140 5.07 12.36 6.10
C SER A 140 5.56 11.91 7.49
N ASN A 141 4.65 11.54 8.42
CA ASN A 141 4.94 11.09 9.79
C ASN A 141 4.72 9.59 9.99
#